data_AF-A0AAJ6B474-F1
#
_entry.id   AF-A0AAJ6B474-F1
#
_cell.length_a   1.000
_cell.length_b   1.000
_cell.length_c   1.000
_cell.angle_alpha   90.00
_cell.angle_beta   90.00
_cell.angle_gamma   90.00
#
_symmetry.space_group_name_H-M   'P 1'
#
loop_
_entity.id
_entity.type
_entity.pdbx_description
1 polymer ?
#
loop_
_entity_poly.entity_id
_entity_poly.type
_entity_poly.pdbx_seq_one_letter_code
_entity_poly.pdbx_strand_id
1 'polypeptide(L)'
;MKTRDDMNPGNRLRRAAHTAIRLAPWLVSITVTIVGLSLLLTRTTIVWEESQFEADMWDATPVDVTGIGLALLCVGILSLMATLLCEAHVRTRTITAPTRESGSSRRGS
;
A
#
# COMPACT_ATOMS: atom_id res chain seq x y z
N MET A 1 15.09 20.23 -27.76
CA MET A 1 13.77 20.84 -27.98
C MET A 1 12.83 20.28 -26.90
N LYS A 2 12.73 20.98 -25.76
CA LYS A 2 12.03 20.52 -24.55
C LYS A 2 10.64 21.18 -24.56
N THR A 3 9.60 20.37 -24.69
CA THR A 3 8.21 20.80 -24.88
C THR A 3 7.78 21.74 -23.74
N ARG A 4 7.28 22.92 -24.10
CA ARG A 4 6.81 23.98 -23.19
C ARG A 4 5.67 23.54 -22.25
N ASP A 5 5.11 22.34 -22.44
CA ASP A 5 4.06 21.75 -21.62
C ASP A 5 4.53 21.14 -20.28
N ASP A 6 5.84 20.99 -20.07
CA ASP A 6 6.43 20.47 -18.82
C ASP A 6 6.59 21.53 -17.71
N MET A 7 6.26 22.79 -18.01
CA MET A 7 6.45 23.94 -17.11
C MET A 7 5.14 24.48 -16.50
N ASN A 8 4.03 23.75 -16.65
CA ASN A 8 2.79 24.07 -15.93
C ASN A 8 2.78 23.34 -14.56
N PRO A 9 2.78 24.07 -13.43
CA PRO A 9 2.80 23.48 -12.08
C PRO A 9 1.59 22.57 -11.82
N GLY A 10 0.44 22.84 -12.44
CA GLY A 10 -0.75 21.97 -12.33
C GLY A 10 -0.54 20.57 -12.91
N ASN A 11 0.27 20.46 -13.97
CA ASN A 11 0.56 19.19 -14.63
C ASN A 11 1.51 18.34 -13.77
N ARG A 12 2.43 18.98 -13.04
CA ARG A 12 3.35 18.32 -12.09
C ARG A 12 2.63 17.79 -10.86
N LEU A 13 1.72 18.58 -10.30
CA LEU A 13 0.87 18.17 -9.16
C LEU A 13 -0.01 16.98 -9.54
N ARG A 14 -0.62 16.98 -10.74
CA ARG A 14 -1.39 15.82 -11.24
C ARG A 14 -0.54 14.57 -11.43
N ARG A 15 0.68 14.69 -11.96
CA ARG A 15 1.60 13.55 -12.11
C ARG A 15 2.03 12.99 -10.75
N ALA A 16 2.39 13.87 -9.81
CA ALA A 16 2.76 13.52 -8.44
C ALA A 16 1.60 12.85 -7.69
N ALA A 17 0.39 13.37 -7.81
CA ALA A 17 -0.81 12.77 -7.23
C ALA A 17 -1.08 11.37 -7.81
N HIS A 18 -0.94 11.19 -9.12
CA HIS A 18 -1.05 9.87 -9.75
C HIS A 18 0.02 8.88 -9.27
N THR A 19 1.25 9.34 -9.02
CA THR A 19 2.32 8.47 -8.48
C THR A 19 2.07 8.14 -7.02
N ALA A 20 1.63 9.11 -6.22
CA ALA A 20 1.29 8.91 -4.82
C ALA A 20 0.16 7.90 -4.64
N ILE A 21 -0.90 7.98 -5.48
CA ILE A 21 -2.01 7.02 -5.43
C ILE A 21 -1.57 5.60 -5.78
N ARG A 22 -0.59 5.44 -6.69
CA ARG A 22 -0.03 4.11 -7.02
C ARG A 22 0.87 3.55 -5.92
N LEU A 23 1.59 4.41 -5.19
CA LEU A 23 2.51 3.99 -4.12
C LEU A 23 1.82 3.80 -2.77
N ALA A 24 0.68 4.45 -2.54
CA ALA A 24 -0.11 4.33 -1.32
C ALA A 24 -0.42 2.87 -0.92
N PRO A 25 -0.93 1.99 -1.80
CA PRO A 25 -1.21 0.60 -1.42
C PRO A 25 0.06 -0.14 -0.99
N TRP A 26 1.17 0.05 -1.70
CA TRP A 26 2.46 -0.54 -1.30
C TRP A 26 2.91 -0.10 0.10
N LEU A 27 2.85 1.19 0.38
CA LEU A 27 3.23 1.74 1.69
C LEU A 27 2.34 1.18 2.81
N VAL A 28 1.03 1.09 2.57
CA VAL A 28 0.08 0.53 3.54
C VAL A 28 0.36 -0.96 3.77
N SER A 29 0.55 -1.76 2.71
CA SER A 29 0.81 -3.19 2.88
C SER A 29 2.13 -3.47 3.60
N ILE A 30 3.19 -2.72 3.28
CA ILE A 30 4.50 -2.86 3.94
C ILE A 30 4.40 -2.48 5.42
N THR A 31 3.77 -1.35 5.75
CA THR A 31 3.64 -0.89 7.14
C THR A 31 2.83 -1.87 7.99
N VAL A 32 1.70 -2.37 7.48
CA VAL A 32 0.90 -3.40 8.17
C VAL A 32 1.72 -4.67 8.42
N THR A 33 2.49 -5.12 7.43
CA THR A 33 3.35 -6.31 7.56
C THR A 33 4.44 -6.11 8.62
N ILE A 34 5.10 -4.95 8.64
CA ILE A 34 6.13 -4.60 9.63
C ILE A 34 5.54 -4.55 11.03
N VAL A 35 4.37 -3.92 11.20
CA VAL A 35 3.69 -3.85 12.50
C VAL A 35 3.31 -5.25 12.99
N GLY A 36 2.74 -6.10 12.12
CA GLY A 36 2.42 -7.48 12.46
C GLY A 36 3.65 -8.29 12.89
N LEU A 37 4.75 -8.17 12.15
CA LEU A 37 6.03 -8.81 12.50
C LEU A 37 6.58 -8.30 13.83
N SER A 38 6.52 -6.98 14.06
CA SER A 38 7.02 -6.36 15.30
C SER A 38 6.25 -6.84 16.52
N LEU A 39 4.93 -6.96 16.43
CA LEU A 39 4.09 -7.49 17.51
C LEU A 39 4.38 -8.98 17.78
N LEU A 40 4.58 -9.78 16.73
CA LEU A 40 4.99 -11.18 16.86
C LEU A 40 6.34 -11.35 17.57
N LEU A 41 7.29 -10.46 17.29
CA LEU A 41 8.60 -10.46 17.95
C LEU A 41 8.51 -10.02 19.41
N THR A 42 7.67 -9.02 19.69
CA THR A 42 7.50 -8.45 21.04
C THR A 42 6.76 -9.42 21.97
N ARG A 43 5.84 -10.24 21.43
CA ARG A 43 5.00 -11.26 22.11
C ARG A 43 4.03 -10.70 23.16
N THR A 44 4.51 -9.85 24.07
CA THR A 44 3.71 -9.26 25.15
C THR A 44 3.89 -7.75 25.20
N THR A 45 2.80 -7.03 25.44
CA THR A 45 2.83 -5.58 25.68
C THR A 45 2.31 -5.29 27.08
N ILE A 46 2.94 -4.35 27.77
CA ILE A 46 2.50 -3.92 29.10
C ILE A 46 1.51 -2.78 28.92
N VAL A 47 0.29 -2.98 29.40
CA VAL A 47 -0.72 -1.92 29.50
C VAL A 47 -0.69 -1.41 30.94
N TRP A 48 -0.65 -0.08 31.07
CA TRP A 48 -0.69 0.58 32.37
C TRP A 48 -2.13 1.04 32.62
N GLU A 49 -2.75 0.50 33.65
CA GLU A 49 -4.12 0.82 34.06
C GLU A 49 -4.09 1.52 35.42
N GLU A 50 -5.01 2.45 35.67
CA GLU A 50 -5.12 3.12 36.96
C GLU A 50 -5.57 2.12 38.02
N SER A 51 -4.86 2.06 39.15
CA SER A 51 -5.15 1.05 40.17
C SER A 51 -6.51 1.34 40.82
N GLN A 52 -7.32 0.29 41.00
CA GLN A 52 -8.63 0.42 41.64
C GLN A 52 -8.55 0.52 43.17
N PHE A 53 -7.36 0.26 43.74
CA PHE A 53 -7.17 0.14 45.19
C PHE A 53 -6.48 1.36 45.80
N GLU A 54 -5.62 2.06 45.05
CA GLU A 54 -4.91 3.24 45.53
C GLU A 54 -4.92 4.36 44.47
N ALA A 55 -5.35 5.55 44.89
CA ALA A 55 -5.21 6.76 44.07
C ALA A 55 -3.72 7.06 43.84
N ASP A 56 -3.38 7.48 42.62
CA ASP A 56 -2.00 7.74 42.14
C ASP A 56 -1.10 6.50 41.94
N MET A 57 -1.62 5.27 42.02
CA MET A 57 -0.89 4.06 41.63
C MET A 57 -1.33 3.53 40.25
N TRP A 58 -0.38 2.94 39.51
CA TRP A 58 -0.59 2.36 38.18
C TRP A 58 -0.26 0.87 38.19
N ASP A 59 -1.20 0.04 37.77
CA ASP A 59 -1.02 -1.40 37.62
C ASP A 59 -0.53 -1.74 36.21
N ALA A 60 0.47 -2.63 36.12
CA ALA A 60 1.04 -3.11 34.87
C ALA A 60 0.48 -4.49 34.52
N THR A 61 -0.38 -4.57 33.51
CA THR A 61 -0.95 -5.85 33.04
C THR A 61 -0.26 -6.29 31.74
N PRO A 62 0.38 -7.48 31.71
CA PRO A 62 0.96 -8.02 30.49
C PRO A 62 -0.16 -8.61 29.62
N VAL A 63 -0.29 -8.10 28.39
CA VAL A 63 -1.24 -8.59 27.38
C VAL A 63 -0.49 -9.33 26.30
N ASP A 64 -0.92 -10.55 25.96
CA ASP A 64 -0.39 -11.32 24.84
C ASP A 64 -0.92 -10.75 23.52
N VAL A 65 -0.02 -10.24 22.69
CA VAL A 65 -0.34 -9.63 21.39
C VAL A 65 0.07 -10.53 20.21
N THR A 66 0.53 -11.75 20.48
CA THR A 66 1.01 -12.69 19.46
C THR A 66 -0.07 -12.99 18.41
N GLY A 67 -1.31 -13.20 18.86
CA GLY A 67 -2.45 -13.43 17.96
C GLY A 67 -2.76 -12.23 17.06
N ILE A 68 -2.68 -11.02 17.60
CA ILE A 68 -2.89 -9.77 16.85
C ILE A 68 -1.77 -9.58 15.82
N GLY A 69 -0.52 -9.82 16.24
CA GLY A 69 0.64 -9.77 15.36
C GLY A 69 0.53 -10.74 14.18
N LEU A 70 0.11 -11.99 14.46
CA LEU A 70 -0.11 -13.00 13.42
C LEU A 70 -1.22 -12.59 12.43
N ALA A 71 -2.35 -12.07 12.93
CA ALA A 71 -3.44 -11.61 12.09
C ALA A 71 -2.99 -10.47 11.16
N LEU A 72 -2.31 -9.46 11.71
CA LEU A 72 -1.79 -8.33 10.94
C LEU A 72 -0.74 -8.75 9.92
N LEU A 73 0.14 -9.69 10.27
CA LEU A 73 1.13 -10.23 9.35
C LEU A 73 0.45 -10.94 8.17
N CYS A 74 -0.54 -11.80 8.43
CA CYS A 74 -1.30 -12.49 7.39
C CYS A 74 -2.02 -11.50 6.46
N VAL A 75 -2.70 -10.49 7.04
CA VAL A 75 -3.38 -9.44 6.25
C VAL A 75 -2.38 -8.64 5.42
N GLY A 76 -1.22 -8.29 5.98
CA GLY A 76 -0.14 -7.59 5.26
C GLY A 76 0.39 -8.38 4.06
N ILE A 77 0.66 -9.68 4.25
CA ILE A 77 1.12 -10.58 3.18
C ILE A 77 0.06 -10.73 2.08
N LEU A 78 -1.21 -10.96 2.45
CA LEU A 78 -2.31 -11.07 1.49
C LEU A 78 -2.51 -9.75 0.72
N SER A 79 -2.35 -8.61 1.39
CA SER A 79 -2.41 -7.30 0.77
C SER A 79 -1.26 -7.09 -0.23
N LEU A 80 -0.03 -7.47 0.12
CA LEU A 80 1.12 -7.44 -0.80
C LEU A 80 0.88 -8.33 -2.03
N MET A 81 0.40 -9.56 -1.82
CA MET A 81 0.01 -10.48 -2.90
C MET A 81 -1.03 -9.86 -3.84
N ALA A 82 -2.08 -9.25 -3.28
CA ALA A 82 -3.11 -8.58 -4.08
C ALA A 82 -2.53 -7.42 -4.90
N THR A 83 -1.66 -6.61 -4.30
CA THR A 83 -1.01 -5.48 -4.97
C THR A 83 -0.13 -5.95 -6.13
N LEU A 84 0.66 -7.01 -5.93
CA LEU A 84 1.48 -7.64 -6.97
C LEU A 84 0.63 -8.22 -8.11
N LEU A 85 -0.47 -8.90 -7.79
CA LEU A 85 -1.39 -9.45 -8.79
C LEU A 85 -2.03 -8.34 -9.64
N CYS A 86 -2.44 -7.23 -9.00
CA CYS A 86 -2.97 -6.07 -9.72
C CYS A 86 -1.93 -5.49 -10.69
N GLU A 87 -0.67 -5.33 -10.26
CA GLU A 87 0.40 -4.83 -11.14
C GLU A 87 0.72 -5.80 -12.27
N ALA A 88 0.80 -7.09 -11.99
CA ALA A 88 1.04 -8.12 -12.99
C ALA A 88 -0.06 -8.11 -14.06
N HIS A 89 -1.33 -8.01 -13.66
CA HIS A 89 -2.45 -8.02 -14.60
C HIS A 89 -2.48 -6.75 -15.48
N VAL A 90 -2.14 -5.58 -14.93
CA VAL A 90 -2.01 -4.34 -15.69
C VAL A 90 -0.89 -4.44 -16.73
N ARG A 91 0.24 -5.04 -16.37
CA ARG A 91 1.39 -5.24 -17.28
C ARG A 91 1.05 -6.21 -18.42
N THR A 92 0.28 -7.27 -18.15
CA THR A 92 -0.13 -8.22 -19.19
C THR A 92 -1.08 -7.60 -20.21
N ARG A 93 -2.05 -6.77 -19.79
CA ARG A 93 -2.97 -6.08 -20.72
C ARG A 93 -2.30 -5.10 -21.67
N THR A 94 -1.14 -4.53 -21.29
CA THR A 94 -0.42 -3.58 -22.13
C THR A 94 0.34 -4.26 -23.27
N ILE A 95 0.72 -5.52 -23.11
CA ILE A 95 1.53 -6.27 -24.09
C ILE A 95 0.66 -6.90 -25.17
N THR A 96 -0.59 -7.25 -24.87
CA THR A 96 -1.50 -7.93 -25.79
C THR A 96 -2.46 -7.00 -26.54
N ALA A 97 -2.32 -5.68 -26.40
CA ALA A 97 -3.12 -4.75 -27.19
C ALA A 97 -2.77 -4.90 -28.68
N PRO A 98 -3.69 -5.40 -29.54
CA PRO A 98 -3.39 -5.55 -30.95
C PRO A 98 -3.17 -4.16 -31.54
N THR A 99 -2.04 -4.01 -32.24
CA THR A 99 -1.78 -2.91 -33.17
C THR A 99 -2.95 -2.85 -34.15
N ARG A 100 -3.92 -1.98 -33.86
CA ARG A 100 -5.02 -1.70 -34.77
C ARG A 100 -4.41 -0.89 -35.91
N GLU A 101 -3.88 -1.58 -36.91
CA GLU A 101 -3.52 -1.00 -38.19
C GLU A 101 -4.77 -0.30 -38.72
N SER A 102 -4.81 1.01 -38.54
CA SER A 102 -5.71 1.90 -39.27
C SER A 102 -5.17 1.99 -40.70
N GLY A 103 -5.37 0.92 -41.47
CA GLY A 103 -5.24 0.94 -42.92
C GLY A 103 -6.40 1.73 -43.50
N SER A 104 -6.27 3.06 -43.49
CA SER A 104 -7.25 3.96 -44.09
C SER A 104 -7.32 3.70 -45.60
N SER A 105 -8.45 3.14 -46.01
CA SER A 105 -9.14 3.36 -47.28
C SER A 105 -8.37 4.20 -48.31
N ARG A 106 -7.63 3.53 -49.20
CA ARG A 106 -7.20 4.13 -50.47
C ARG A 106 -8.31 3.89 -51.50
N ARG A 107 -9.39 4.66 -51.35
CA ARG A 107 -10.42 4.82 -52.38
C ARG A 107 -10.10 6.14 -53.07
N GLY A 108 -9.56 6.07 -54.28
CA GLY A 108 -9.23 7.26 -55.06
C GLY A 108 -8.66 6.88 -56.43
N SER A 109 -9.42 7.32 -57.44
CA SER A 109 -9.21 7.30 -58.90
C SER A 109 -9.29 5.95 -59.60
#